data_AF-A0A316NQ78-F1
#
_entry.id   AF-A0A316NQ78-F1
#
_cell.length_a   1.000
_cell.length_b   1.000
_cell.length_c   1.000
_cell.angle_alpha   90.00
_cell.angle_beta   90.00
_cell.angle_gamma   90.00
#
_symmetry.space_group_name_H-M   'P 1'
#
loop_
_entity.id
_entity.type
_entity.pdbx_description
1 polymer ?
#
loop_
_entity_poly.entity_id
_entity_poly.type
_entity_poly.pdbx_seq_one_letter_code
_entity_poly.pdbx_strand_id
1 'polypeptide(L)'
;RDVVLEMIVKEAVAGLADFVRCYESVFLYMQKQKCGEFQKKRQQELKLSVESSEKRITALDKLFSRIYEDNVIGKLSDERYARMAAEYEAEQKDLLEKVREEEKQLSEMEQKSVDMRLLLQGLREFTDMKELTPTIVNKLIRRIEVHNPEKKHARKSVKVDIYFTAVGLVSLPDEQEIRRMMEQIRSASLLPKQLTA
;
A
#
# COMPACT_ATOMS: atom_id res chain seq x y z
N ARG A 1 -5.75 11.51 -31.66
CA ARG A 1 -6.32 11.33 -30.30
C ARG A 1 -5.19 11.17 -29.29
N ASP A 2 -4.15 10.41 -29.64
CA ASP A 2 -3.00 10.13 -28.78
C ASP A 2 -2.22 11.39 -28.36
N VAL A 3 -2.01 12.33 -29.29
CA VAL A 3 -1.30 13.61 -29.02
C VAL A 3 -1.94 14.44 -27.90
N VAL A 4 -3.27 14.41 -27.77
CA VAL A 4 -3.98 15.19 -26.75
C VAL A 4 -3.86 14.53 -25.38
N LEU A 5 -3.96 13.20 -25.32
CA LEU A 5 -3.79 12.43 -24.09
C LEU A 5 -2.34 12.57 -23.58
N GLU A 6 -1.37 12.45 -24.48
CA GLU A 6 0.05 12.63 -24.18
C GLU A 6 0.34 14.02 -23.58
N MET A 7 -0.25 15.08 -24.16
CA MET A 7 -0.10 16.44 -23.64
C MET A 7 -0.68 16.60 -22.23
N ILE A 8 -1.89 16.07 -21.98
CA ILE A 8 -2.53 16.10 -20.65
C ILE A 8 -1.67 15.35 -19.63
N VAL A 9 -1.16 14.18 -20.01
CA VAL A 9 -0.30 13.36 -19.15
C VAL A 9 1.01 14.09 -18.86
N LYS A 10 1.61 14.74 -19.87
CA LYS A 10 2.84 15.52 -19.71
C LYS A 10 2.66 16.70 -18.77
N GLU A 11 1.55 17.41 -18.90
CA GLU A 11 1.21 18.53 -18.02
C GLU A 11 0.99 18.06 -16.57
N ALA A 12 0.25 16.97 -16.37
CA ALA A 12 0.03 16.40 -15.04
C ALA A 12 1.34 15.91 -14.39
N VAL A 13 2.19 15.23 -15.16
CA VAL A 13 3.51 14.75 -14.69
C VAL A 13 4.43 15.93 -14.39
N ALA A 14 4.45 16.96 -15.24
CA ALA A 14 5.25 18.16 -15.03
C ALA A 14 4.81 18.92 -13.77
N GLY A 15 3.50 19.13 -13.60
CA GLY A 15 2.97 19.78 -12.40
C GLY A 15 3.31 19.01 -11.13
N LEU A 16 3.22 17.68 -11.15
CA LEU A 16 3.63 16.85 -10.01
C LEU A 16 5.14 16.91 -9.77
N ALA A 17 5.95 16.86 -10.83
CA ALA A 17 7.41 16.95 -10.72
C ALA A 17 7.84 18.29 -10.13
N ASP A 18 7.26 19.39 -10.59
CA ASP A 18 7.51 20.73 -10.05
C ASP A 18 7.05 20.86 -8.60
N PHE A 19 5.89 20.31 -8.25
CA PHE A 19 5.42 20.30 -6.87
C PHE A 19 6.38 19.54 -5.94
N VAL A 20 6.78 18.32 -6.31
CA VAL A 20 7.70 17.51 -5.52
C VAL A 20 9.07 18.19 -5.41
N ARG A 21 9.54 18.84 -6.48
CA ARG A 21 10.82 19.58 -6.50
C ARG A 21 10.81 20.81 -5.61
N CYS A 22 9.74 21.61 -5.65
CA CYS A 22 9.63 22.85 -4.91
C CYS A 22 9.19 22.65 -3.44
N TYR A 23 8.42 21.59 -3.18
CA TYR A 23 7.75 21.36 -1.89
C TYR A 23 7.88 19.91 -1.42
N GLU A 24 9.08 19.32 -1.52
CA GLU A 24 9.33 17.93 -1.10
C GLU A 24 8.90 17.66 0.34
N SER A 25 9.16 18.58 1.26
CA SER A 25 8.76 18.47 2.67
C SER A 25 7.24 18.40 2.84
N VAL A 26 6.48 19.16 2.05
CA VAL A 26 5.02 19.16 2.04
C VAL A 26 4.50 17.86 1.43
N PHE A 27 5.07 17.42 0.32
CA PHE A 27 4.72 16.14 -0.32
C PHE A 27 4.93 14.96 0.64
N LEU A 28 6.08 14.89 1.31
CA LEU A 28 6.37 13.87 2.31
C LEU A 28 5.44 13.96 3.52
N TYR A 29 5.09 15.16 3.95
CA TYR A 29 4.13 15.37 5.04
C TYR A 29 2.72 14.89 4.66
N MET A 30 2.23 15.22 3.46
CA MET A 30 0.95 14.72 2.94
C MET A 30 0.96 13.19 2.87
N GLN A 31 2.05 12.59 2.39
CA GLN A 31 2.17 11.14 2.29
C GLN A 31 2.25 10.48 3.67
N LYS A 32 2.91 11.11 4.65
CA LYS A 32 2.93 10.67 6.05
C LYS A 32 1.55 10.80 6.71
N GLN A 33 0.78 11.85 6.45
CA GLN A 33 -0.59 11.94 6.96
C GLN A 33 -1.48 10.85 6.37
N LYS A 34 -1.35 10.57 5.08
CA LYS A 34 -2.02 9.43 4.44
C LYS A 34 -1.56 8.09 5.02
N CYS A 35 -0.28 7.97 5.40
CA CYS A 35 0.31 6.83 6.09
C CYS A 35 0.38 7.07 7.60
N GLY A 36 -0.79 7.24 8.22
CA GLY A 36 -0.90 7.58 9.64
C GLY A 36 -0.30 6.49 10.56
N GLU A 37 -0.09 6.85 11.83
CA GLU A 37 0.37 5.90 12.86
C GLU A 37 -0.50 4.65 12.94
N PHE A 38 -1.80 4.78 12.63
CA PHE A 38 -2.73 3.66 12.53
C PHE A 38 -2.29 2.60 11.50
N GLN A 39 -1.78 3.01 10.33
CA GLN A 39 -1.30 2.07 9.32
C GLN A 39 -0.04 1.34 9.80
N LYS A 40 0.87 2.03 10.49
CA LYS A 40 2.06 1.40 11.08
C LYS A 40 1.70 0.41 12.19
N LYS A 41 0.81 0.81 13.10
CA LYS A 41 0.29 -0.07 14.16
C LYS A 41 -0.38 -1.29 13.56
N ARG A 42 -1.27 -1.10 12.58
CA ARG A 42 -1.92 -2.20 11.85
C ARG A 42 -0.93 -3.12 11.15
N GLN A 43 0.13 -2.57 10.53
CA GLN A 43 1.18 -3.38 9.91
C GLN A 43 1.92 -4.24 10.96
N GLN A 44 2.19 -3.67 12.14
CA GLN A 44 2.82 -4.39 13.23
C GLN A 44 1.90 -5.46 13.83
N GLU A 45 0.62 -5.15 14.01
CA GLU A 45 -0.41 -6.10 14.47
C GLU A 45 -0.56 -7.28 13.50
N LEU A 46 -0.61 -7.01 12.19
CA LEU A 46 -0.63 -8.05 11.15
C LEU A 46 0.60 -8.95 11.24
N LYS A 47 1.81 -8.37 11.38
CA LYS A 47 3.05 -9.15 11.52
C LYS A 47 3.04 -10.06 12.75
N LEU A 48 2.56 -9.55 13.88
CA LEU A 48 2.43 -10.34 15.12
C LEU A 48 1.35 -11.44 14.98
N SER A 49 0.24 -11.15 14.29
CA SER A 49 -0.82 -12.12 14.02
C SER A 49 -0.32 -13.28 13.15
N VAL A 50 0.42 -12.98 12.08
CA VAL A 50 1.07 -13.98 11.22
C VAL A 50 2.01 -14.85 12.05
N GLU A 51 2.94 -14.25 12.79
CA GLU A 51 3.92 -15.00 13.61
C GLU A 51 3.21 -15.89 14.65
N SER A 52 2.14 -15.40 15.27
CA SER A 52 1.36 -16.19 16.24
C SER A 52 0.63 -17.37 15.58
N SER A 53 0.09 -17.17 14.38
CA SER A 53 -0.64 -18.19 13.62
C SER A 53 0.32 -19.27 13.11
N GLU A 54 1.51 -18.89 12.61
CA GLU A 54 2.57 -19.82 12.22
C GLU A 54 3.07 -20.68 13.39
N LYS A 55 3.24 -20.07 14.58
CA LYS A 55 3.58 -20.80 15.81
C LYS A 55 2.50 -21.80 16.18
N ARG A 56 1.22 -21.43 16.03
CA ARG A 56 0.09 -22.32 16.31
C ARG A 56 0.03 -23.47 15.30
N ILE A 57 0.23 -23.21 14.01
CA ILE A 57 0.33 -24.25 12.97
C ILE A 57 1.44 -25.25 13.33
N THR A 58 2.64 -24.76 13.65
CA THR A 58 3.76 -25.61 14.06
C THR A 58 3.46 -26.43 15.33
N ALA A 59 2.69 -25.87 16.26
CA ALA A 59 2.25 -26.58 17.45
C ALA A 59 1.22 -27.67 17.11
N LEU A 60 0.28 -27.41 16.20
CA LEU A 60 -0.69 -28.38 15.70
C LEU A 60 0.02 -29.54 14.99
N ASP A 61 1.05 -29.29 14.17
CA ASP A 61 1.83 -30.36 13.52
C ASP A 61 2.48 -31.32 14.53
N LYS A 62 3.01 -30.77 15.63
CA LYS A 62 3.58 -31.56 16.73
C LYS A 62 2.52 -32.36 17.48
N LEU A 63 1.35 -31.76 17.71
CA LEU A 63 0.22 -32.46 18.33
C LEU A 63 -0.28 -33.60 17.44
N PHE A 64 -0.40 -33.35 16.14
CA PHE A 64 -0.81 -34.33 15.14
C PHE A 64 0.14 -35.54 15.11
N SER A 65 1.44 -35.28 15.06
CA SER A 65 2.46 -36.33 15.12
C SER A 65 2.34 -37.18 16.38
N ARG A 66 2.11 -36.54 17.54
CA ARG A 66 1.97 -37.23 18.83
C ARG A 66 0.70 -38.08 18.92
N ILE A 67 -0.45 -37.57 18.46
CA ILE A 67 -1.69 -38.36 18.48
C ILE A 67 -1.63 -39.56 17.53
N TYR A 68 -0.89 -39.45 16.43
CA TYR A 68 -0.61 -40.56 15.53
C TYR A 68 0.24 -41.63 16.22
N GLU A 69 1.33 -41.24 16.89
CA GLU A 69 2.17 -42.15 17.69
C GLU A 69 1.35 -42.88 18.78
N ASP A 70 0.52 -42.14 19.53
CA ASP A 70 -0.31 -42.72 20.59
C ASP A 70 -1.42 -43.65 20.04
N ASN A 71 -1.93 -43.41 18.83
CA ASN A 71 -2.86 -44.31 18.14
C ASN A 71 -2.17 -45.62 17.71
N VAL A 72 -0.99 -45.55 17.10
CA VAL A 72 -0.22 -46.74 16.67
C VAL A 72 0.16 -47.64 17.86
N ILE A 73 0.42 -47.06 19.03
CA ILE A 73 0.74 -47.79 20.28
C ILE A 73 -0.53 -48.30 20.98
N GLY A 74 -1.73 -47.99 20.46
CA GLY A 74 -3.01 -48.46 20.99
C GLY A 74 -3.49 -47.72 22.25
N LYS A 75 -2.86 -46.60 22.61
CA LYS A 75 -3.30 -45.75 23.73
C LYS A 75 -4.53 -44.91 23.38
N LEU A 76 -4.77 -44.70 22.08
CA LEU A 76 -5.87 -43.92 21.54
C LEU A 76 -6.68 -44.77 20.56
N SER A 77 -8.00 -44.84 20.75
CA SER A 77 -8.88 -45.53 19.80
C SER A 77 -8.95 -44.80 18.46
N ASP A 78 -9.13 -45.55 17.38
CA ASP A 78 -9.20 -45.01 16.00
C ASP A 78 -10.33 -43.97 15.86
N GLU A 79 -11.47 -44.19 16.51
CA GLU A 79 -12.60 -43.26 16.49
C GLU A 79 -12.23 -41.90 17.12
N ARG A 80 -11.46 -41.91 18.22
CA ARG A 80 -11.00 -40.67 18.87
C ARG A 80 -9.91 -39.99 18.05
N TYR A 81 -8.99 -40.77 17.47
CA TYR A 81 -7.98 -40.26 16.56
C TYR A 81 -8.63 -39.53 15.38
N ALA A 82 -9.57 -40.16 14.69
CA ALA A 82 -10.24 -39.58 13.52
C ALA A 82 -10.92 -38.24 13.85
N ARG A 83 -11.58 -38.15 15.01
CA ARG A 83 -12.22 -36.91 15.48
C ARG A 83 -11.19 -35.80 15.75
N MET A 84 -10.15 -36.10 16.52
CA MET A 84 -9.11 -35.11 16.88
C MET A 84 -8.30 -34.67 15.67
N ALA A 85 -7.96 -35.61 14.77
CA ALA A 85 -7.28 -35.33 13.51
C ALA A 85 -8.09 -34.36 12.65
N ALA A 86 -9.40 -34.61 12.50
CA ALA A 86 -10.28 -33.72 11.75
C ALA A 86 -10.38 -32.31 12.36
N GLU A 87 -10.42 -32.19 13.69
CA GLU A 87 -10.43 -30.90 14.38
C GLU A 87 -9.12 -30.12 14.16
N TYR A 88 -7.97 -30.77 14.27
CA TYR A 88 -6.67 -30.14 14.03
C TYR A 88 -6.45 -29.75 12.57
N GLU A 89 -6.85 -30.60 11.63
CA GLU A 89 -6.79 -30.30 10.20
C GLU A 89 -7.68 -29.11 9.83
N ALA A 90 -8.88 -29.02 10.43
CA ALA A 90 -9.76 -27.87 10.26
C ALA A 90 -9.14 -26.58 10.80
N GLU A 91 -8.62 -26.60 12.04
CA GLU A 91 -7.96 -25.44 12.64
C GLU A 91 -6.73 -25.00 11.83
N GLN A 92 -5.91 -25.97 11.39
CA GLN A 92 -4.72 -25.69 10.59
C GLN A 92 -5.07 -25.06 9.23
N LYS A 93 -6.13 -25.55 8.58
CA LYS A 93 -6.63 -24.98 7.32
C LYS A 93 -7.07 -23.52 7.50
N ASP A 94 -7.85 -23.24 8.55
CA ASP A 94 -8.34 -21.88 8.84
C ASP A 94 -7.16 -20.93 9.15
N LEU A 95 -6.17 -21.40 9.90
CA LEU A 95 -4.96 -20.61 10.20
C LEU A 95 -4.11 -20.36 8.95
N LEU A 96 -3.97 -21.34 8.05
CA LEU A 96 -3.23 -21.17 6.79
C LEU A 96 -3.92 -20.15 5.88
N GLU A 97 -5.25 -20.19 5.78
CA GLU A 97 -6.01 -19.22 5.01
C GLU A 97 -5.89 -17.81 5.61
N LYS A 98 -5.95 -17.70 6.93
CA LYS A 98 -5.72 -16.44 7.66
C LYS A 98 -4.33 -15.88 7.41
N VAL A 99 -3.27 -16.70 7.56
CA VAL A 99 -1.88 -16.28 7.30
C VAL A 99 -1.74 -15.78 5.87
N ARG A 100 -2.28 -16.52 4.89
CA ARG A 100 -2.20 -16.14 3.48
C ARG A 100 -2.82 -14.77 3.21
N GLU A 101 -3.98 -14.48 3.79
CA GLU A 101 -4.65 -13.18 3.62
C GLU A 101 -3.90 -12.05 4.34
N GLU A 102 -3.40 -12.30 5.55
CA GLU A 102 -2.62 -11.31 6.31
C GLU A 102 -1.27 -11.00 5.62
N GLU A 103 -0.57 -12.01 5.08
CA GLU A 103 0.65 -11.84 4.29
C GLU A 103 0.40 -11.08 2.99
N LYS A 104 -0.72 -11.36 2.31
CA LYS A 104 -1.11 -10.60 1.13
C LYS A 104 -1.33 -9.13 1.47
N GLN A 105 -2.02 -8.82 2.57
CA GLN A 105 -2.18 -7.43 3.02
C GLN A 105 -0.84 -6.78 3.36
N LEU A 106 0.07 -7.50 4.01
CA LEU A 106 1.43 -6.99 4.28
C LEU A 106 2.20 -6.71 2.99
N SER A 107 2.14 -7.62 2.01
CA SER A 107 2.76 -7.43 0.69
C SER A 107 2.19 -6.22 -0.04
N GLU A 108 0.87 -6.02 -0.03
CA GLU A 108 0.24 -4.83 -0.61
C GLU A 108 0.68 -3.52 0.07
N MET A 109 0.89 -3.54 1.39
CA MET A 109 1.42 -2.39 2.14
C MET A 109 2.89 -2.11 1.80
N GLU A 110 3.71 -3.16 1.65
CA GLU A 110 5.12 -3.04 1.26
C GLU A 110 5.26 -2.60 -0.21
N GLN A 111 4.41 -3.08 -1.10
CA GLN A 111 4.38 -2.67 -2.52
C GLN A 111 4.17 -1.17 -2.66
N LYS A 112 3.30 -0.55 -1.83
CA LYS A 112 3.12 0.92 -1.83
C LYS A 112 4.42 1.68 -1.54
N SER A 113 5.31 1.12 -0.72
CA SER A 113 6.60 1.73 -0.42
C SER A 113 7.57 1.64 -1.61
N VAL A 114 7.55 0.53 -2.34
CA VAL A 114 8.32 0.32 -3.57
C VAL A 114 7.79 1.24 -4.67
N ASP A 115 6.47 1.28 -4.85
CA ASP A 115 5.77 2.16 -5.78
C ASP A 115 6.12 3.63 -5.53
N MET A 116 6.23 4.06 -4.27
CA MET A 116 6.64 5.42 -3.91
C MET A 116 8.07 5.72 -4.39
N ARG A 117 9.00 4.78 -4.23
CA ARG A 117 10.38 4.94 -4.70
C ARG A 117 10.44 5.04 -6.22
N LEU A 118 9.68 4.18 -6.92
CA LEU A 118 9.58 4.20 -8.38
C LEU A 118 8.99 5.52 -8.89
N LEU A 119 7.96 6.04 -8.23
CA LEU A 119 7.35 7.33 -8.55
C LEU A 119 8.38 8.46 -8.41
N LEU A 120 9.06 8.55 -7.27
CA LEU A 120 10.06 9.60 -7.03
C LEU A 120 11.24 9.53 -8.02
N GLN A 121 11.70 8.31 -8.32
CA GLN A 121 12.73 8.11 -9.32
C GLN A 121 12.26 8.55 -10.72
N GLY A 122 11.04 8.15 -11.12
CA GLY A 122 10.47 8.55 -12.40
C GLY A 122 10.29 10.07 -12.53
N LEU A 123 9.92 10.76 -11.44
CA LEU A 123 9.75 12.22 -11.45
C LEU A 123 11.11 12.93 -11.63
N ARG A 124 12.17 12.39 -11.03
CA ARG A 124 13.54 12.89 -11.20
C ARG A 124 14.02 12.69 -12.64
N GLU A 125 13.89 11.48 -13.17
CA GLU A 125 14.26 11.15 -14.56
C GLU A 125 13.48 12.01 -15.58
N PHE A 126 12.19 12.26 -15.32
CA PHE A 126 11.38 13.17 -16.15
C PHE A 126 11.85 14.62 -16.06
N THR A 127 12.24 15.11 -14.88
CA THR A 127 12.74 16.47 -14.72
C THR A 127 14.03 16.70 -15.52
N ASP A 128 14.88 15.66 -15.62
CA ASP A 128 16.15 15.73 -16.34
C ASP A 128 15.96 15.65 -17.86
N MET A 129 15.14 14.71 -18.35
CA MET A 129 14.98 14.46 -19.79
C MET A 129 13.83 15.23 -20.44
N LYS A 130 12.85 15.70 -19.66
CA LYS A 130 11.62 16.40 -20.11
C LYS A 130 10.79 15.66 -21.17
N GLU A 131 11.02 14.36 -21.29
CA GLU A 131 10.37 13.46 -22.23
C GLU A 131 9.66 12.33 -21.50
N LEU A 132 8.42 12.04 -21.92
CA LEU A 132 7.64 10.90 -21.44
C LEU A 132 8.01 9.68 -22.27
N THR A 133 9.12 9.04 -21.92
CA THR A 133 9.44 7.73 -22.48
C THR A 133 8.48 6.67 -21.92
N PRO A 134 8.19 5.58 -22.65
CA PRO A 134 7.33 4.51 -22.14
C PRO A 134 7.80 3.94 -20.79
N THR A 135 9.11 3.91 -20.56
CA THR A 135 9.71 3.50 -19.29
C THR A 135 9.39 4.47 -18.15
N ILE A 136 9.49 5.78 -18.37
CA ILE A 136 9.10 6.79 -17.38
C ILE A 136 7.60 6.73 -17.10
N VAL A 137 6.77 6.62 -18.15
CA VAL A 137 5.31 6.52 -18.02
C VAL A 137 4.92 5.33 -17.14
N ASN A 138 5.50 4.15 -17.37
CA ASN A 138 5.21 2.96 -16.58
C ASN A 138 5.67 3.06 -15.13
N LYS A 139 6.69 3.88 -14.83
CA LYS A 139 7.11 4.17 -13.44
C LYS A 139 6.13 5.12 -12.76
N LEU A 140 5.65 6.13 -13.48
CA LEU A 140 4.86 7.23 -12.93
C LEU A 140 3.36 6.93 -12.83
N ILE A 141 2.81 6.26 -13.83
CA ILE A 141 1.37 6.13 -14.05
C ILE A 141 0.94 4.69 -13.85
N ARG A 142 0.03 4.50 -12.90
CA ARG A 142 -0.62 3.21 -12.64
C ARG A 142 -1.68 2.89 -13.68
N ARG A 143 -2.54 3.88 -13.97
CA ARG A 143 -3.62 3.77 -14.96
C ARG A 143 -4.16 5.14 -15.34
N ILE A 144 -4.82 5.21 -16.49
CA ILE A 144 -5.53 6.40 -16.97
C ILE A 144 -6.98 5.99 -17.22
N GLU A 145 -7.91 6.70 -16.59
CA GLU A 145 -9.35 6.50 -16.78
C GLU A 145 -9.89 7.61 -17.67
N VAL A 146 -10.39 7.24 -18.85
CA VAL A 146 -11.02 8.17 -19.80
C VAL A 146 -12.53 7.97 -19.71
N HIS A 147 -13.23 9.00 -19.24
CA HIS A 147 -14.68 8.98 -19.07
C HIS A 147 -15.40 9.23 -20.39
N ASN A 148 -16.68 8.85 -20.45
CA ASN A 148 -17.51 9.12 -21.61
C ASN A 148 -17.70 10.64 -21.82
N PRO A 149 -17.81 11.11 -23.08
CA PRO A 149 -17.97 12.52 -23.38
C PRO A 149 -19.29 13.05 -22.82
N GLU A 150 -19.22 14.07 -21.96
CA GLU A 150 -20.37 14.83 -21.50
C GLU A 150 -20.69 15.95 -22.51
N LYS A 151 -21.98 16.15 -22.81
CA LYS A 151 -22.46 17.33 -23.52
C LYS A 151 -22.99 18.34 -22.50
N LYS A 152 -22.22 19.39 -22.24
CA LYS A 152 -22.71 20.58 -21.51
C LYS A 152 -22.68 21.77 -22.47
N HIS A 153 -23.81 22.45 -22.62
CA HIS A 153 -23.97 23.68 -23.40
C HIS A 153 -23.28 23.66 -24.78
N ALA A 154 -23.65 22.69 -25.64
CA ALA A 154 -23.14 22.52 -27.01
C ALA A 154 -21.63 22.20 -27.17
N ARG A 155 -20.84 22.14 -26.08
CA ARG A 155 -19.46 21.62 -26.10
C ARG A 155 -19.43 20.16 -25.61
N LYS A 156 -18.65 19.33 -26.31
CA LYS A 156 -18.29 17.98 -25.87
C LYS A 156 -17.03 18.07 -25.02
N SER A 157 -17.09 17.65 -23.75
CA SER A 157 -15.92 17.56 -22.86
C SER A 157 -15.71 16.10 -22.44
N VAL A 158 -14.47 15.64 -22.46
CA VAL A 158 -14.06 14.31 -21.99
C VAL A 158 -13.24 14.50 -20.73
N LYS A 159 -13.66 13.88 -19.62
CA LYS A 159 -12.89 13.89 -18.37
C LYS A 159 -11.84 12.79 -18.41
N VAL A 160 -10.62 13.09 -17.99
CA VAL A 160 -9.50 12.14 -17.89
C VAL A 160 -8.97 12.18 -16.46
N ASP A 161 -8.96 11.03 -15.79
CA ASP A 161 -8.40 10.88 -14.45
C ASP A 161 -7.10 10.05 -14.55
N ILE A 162 -5.99 10.62 -14.04
CA ILE A 162 -4.67 9.98 -14.07
C ILE A 162 -4.32 9.48 -12.67
N TYR A 163 -4.07 8.18 -12.55
CA TYR A 163 -3.68 7.55 -11.29
C TYR A 163 -2.18 7.29 -11.30
N PHE A 164 -1.45 7.91 -10.39
CA PHE A 164 -0.02 7.72 -10.23
C PHE A 164 0.30 6.50 -9.35
N THR A 165 1.42 5.82 -9.62
CA THR A 165 1.82 4.50 -9.07
C THR A 165 1.67 4.39 -7.55
N ALA A 166 2.04 5.42 -6.78
CA ALA A 166 2.03 5.37 -5.32
C ALA A 166 1.01 6.27 -4.62
N VAL A 167 0.59 7.35 -5.27
CA VAL A 167 -0.21 8.43 -4.67
C VAL A 167 -1.65 8.45 -5.18
N GLY A 168 -1.96 7.62 -6.19
CA GLY A 168 -3.29 7.50 -6.78
C GLY A 168 -3.66 8.74 -7.58
N LEU A 169 -4.92 9.14 -7.51
CA LEU A 169 -5.38 10.40 -8.09
C LEU A 169 -4.78 11.56 -7.30
N VAL A 170 -3.98 12.40 -7.96
CA VAL A 170 -3.34 13.55 -7.32
C VAL A 170 -4.12 14.81 -7.65
N SER A 171 -4.68 15.44 -6.62
CA SER A 171 -5.02 16.86 -6.63
C SER A 171 -3.82 17.63 -6.07
N LEU A 172 -3.14 18.39 -6.92
CA LEU A 172 -2.05 19.26 -6.46
C LEU A 172 -2.64 20.34 -5.54
N PRO A 173 -2.10 20.54 -4.33
CA PRO A 173 -2.61 21.53 -3.40
C PRO A 173 -2.36 22.95 -3.92
N ASP A 174 -3.25 23.88 -3.59
CA ASP A 174 -3.08 25.28 -3.96
C ASP A 174 -2.04 26.01 -3.08
N GLU A 175 -1.65 27.23 -3.46
CA GLU A 175 -0.66 27.99 -2.68
C GLU A 175 -1.06 28.23 -1.22
N GLN A 176 -2.36 28.34 -0.92
CA GLN A 176 -2.85 28.57 0.43
C GLN A 176 -2.74 27.30 1.28
N GLU A 177 -3.10 26.16 0.70
CA GLU A 177 -2.95 24.83 1.29
C GLU A 177 -1.49 24.51 1.55
N ILE A 178 -0.60 24.80 0.60
CA ILE A 178 0.85 24.62 0.76
C ILE A 178 1.37 25.46 1.93
N ARG A 179 0.97 26.73 2.03
CA ARG A 179 1.36 27.60 3.16
C ARG A 179 0.90 27.05 4.51
N ARG A 180 -0.37 26.63 4.61
CA ARG A 180 -0.93 26.02 5.83
C ARG A 180 -0.17 24.76 6.23
N MET A 181 0.15 23.89 5.27
CA MET A 181 0.91 22.67 5.55
C MET A 181 2.36 22.99 5.98
N MET A 182 3.01 23.98 5.37
CA MET A 182 4.34 24.42 5.80
C MET A 182 4.34 24.99 7.23
N GLU A 183 3.31 25.74 7.61
CA GLU A 183 3.14 26.21 8.99
C GLU A 183 2.94 25.06 9.98
N GLN A 184 2.16 24.03 9.61
CA GLN A 184 1.99 22.82 10.42
C GLN A 184 3.30 22.03 10.57
N ILE A 185 4.09 21.91 9.51
CA ILE A 185 5.40 21.25 9.58
C ILE A 185 6.33 22.03 10.52
N ARG A 186 6.30 23.36 10.44
CA ARG A 186 7.10 24.24 11.30
C ARG A 186 6.66 24.14 12.76
N SER A 187 5.35 24.10 13.05
CA SER A 187 4.86 23.95 14.42
C SER A 187 5.12 22.56 15.00
N ALA A 188 4.98 21.50 14.20
CA ALA A 188 5.27 20.13 14.60
C ALA A 188 6.77 19.90 14.87
N SER A 189 7.66 20.60 14.15
CA SER A 189 9.11 20.58 14.41
C SER A 189 9.54 21.45 15.59
N LEU A 190 8.70 22.39 16.03
CA LEU A 190 8.92 23.28 17.18
C LEU A 190 8.34 22.73 18.50
N LEU A 191 7.71 21.55 18.51
CA LEU A 191 7.31 20.89 19.76
C LEU A 191 8.57 20.49 20.55
N PRO A 192 8.77 21.02 21.77
CA PRO A 192 9.95 20.70 22.56
C PRO A 192 9.95 19.21 22.94
N LYS A 193 11.14 18.59 22.88
CA LYS A 193 11.46 17.26 23.46
C LYS A 193 11.39 17.27 25.00
N GLN A 194 10.30 17.77 25.56
CA GLN A 194 10.07 17.84 27.00
C GLN A 194 8.83 17.00 27.29
N LEU A 195 9.08 15.73 27.60
CA LEU A 195 8.33 14.82 28.49
C LEU A 195 8.65 13.37 28.08
N THR A 196 9.89 12.96 28.33
CA THR A 196 10.24 11.57 28.67
C THR A 196 11.32 11.66 29.73
N ALA A 197 10.88 11.79 30.97
CA ALA A 197 11.64 11.48 32.17
C ALA A 197 10.73 10.57 33.01
#